data_AF-A0A2H6A5B9-F1
#
_entry.id   AF-A0A2H6A5B9-F1
#
_cell.length_a   1.000
_cell.length_b   1.000
_cell.length_c   1.000
_cell.angle_alpha   90.00
_cell.angle_beta   90.00
_cell.angle_gamma   90.00
#
_symmetry.space_group_name_H-M   'P 1'
#
loop_
_entity.id
_entity.type
_entity.pdbx_description
1 polymer ?
#
loop_
_entity_poly.entity_id
_entity_poly.type
_entity_poly.pdbx_seq_one_letter_code
_entity_poly.pdbx_strand_id
1 'polypeptide(L)'
;MPRRAGLGILPVLGALALVAGACGDSSGPGDGNEPEFSVSITQAPAALRQGDVAELRAEVRRKDGTAAPEIEVTWSLSPPGAGFVNSKGRLVGYAPGAAKLIAQVQGAADTVPLTIEERVVNPLSATVVGRGVVSDRFTSDLWVHGGYAYTGTWGQRNGLWGDRLYVWDVSTPSSPVLVDSVVVNARTVNDIKVRADGRLAVLTHEGSADGLNGITILDLSDPAHPAAITRFTRTLESGVHNVWIEGDFVYAAVDGEGDLFGLRVIDISDPANPKVASSFYGGLSFVHDVYVRDGLAFVSHWDAGLIILDVGNGIAGGSPQRPVEVSRILIDGGQTHNAWYWPASGYVFVGEEDFSTPGIMHVIDLRDLTNPVEVASFLVPGNQPPHNFWIDEEKGIAYLAWYGNGIRALDVAGDLLGQLHRQNRELVGVRYGSSATMTWAPQLVGDLLFLADMNTGLWVLKIERVLGLPSPRY
;
A
#
# COMPACT_ATOMS: atom_id res chain seq x y z
N MET A 1 -2.05 24.79 9.87
CA MET A 1 -0.93 24.47 10.79
C MET A 1 -1.15 25.12 12.15
N PRO A 2 -1.59 24.39 13.18
CA PRO A 2 -1.31 24.73 14.56
C PRO A 2 -0.14 23.87 15.09
N ARG A 3 0.84 24.54 15.71
CA ARG A 3 1.92 23.91 16.48
C ARG A 3 1.37 23.38 17.82
N ARG A 4 1.77 22.19 18.23
CA ARG A 4 1.84 21.75 19.64
C ARG A 4 3.16 21.00 19.85
N ALA A 5 4.07 21.57 20.63
CA ALA A 5 4.23 21.40 22.08
C ALA A 5 4.81 20.02 22.40
N GLY A 6 6.14 19.99 22.57
CA GLY A 6 6.91 18.79 22.78
C GLY A 6 6.58 18.07 24.08
N LEU A 7 6.35 16.78 23.97
CA LEU A 7 6.68 15.82 25.02
C LEU A 7 7.99 15.14 24.63
N GLY A 8 9.01 15.30 25.47
CA GLY A 8 10.26 14.58 25.33
C GLY A 8 10.04 13.09 25.49
N ILE A 9 10.32 12.34 24.43
CA ILE A 9 10.38 10.87 24.47
C ILE A 9 11.74 10.49 25.07
N LEU A 10 11.73 9.87 26.25
CA LEU A 10 12.88 9.14 26.75
C LEU A 10 13.14 7.94 25.81
N PRO A 11 14.38 7.68 25.39
CA PRO A 11 14.69 6.45 24.68
C PRO A 11 14.60 5.29 25.68
N VAL A 12 13.67 4.37 25.47
CA VAL A 12 13.76 3.04 26.06
C VAL A 12 14.89 2.33 25.32
N LEU A 13 16.09 2.38 25.89
CA LEU A 13 17.19 1.50 25.51
C LEU A 13 16.75 0.06 25.78
N GLY A 14 16.29 -0.63 24.73
CA GLY A 14 16.24 -2.08 24.71
C GLY A 14 17.66 -2.61 24.83
N ALA A 15 18.00 -3.15 25.99
CA ALA A 15 19.29 -3.77 26.23
C ALA A 15 19.47 -4.97 25.29
N LEU A 16 20.34 -4.80 24.29
CA LEU A 16 20.83 -5.89 23.46
C LEU A 16 21.72 -6.78 24.34
N ALA A 17 21.19 -7.92 24.80
CA ALA A 17 22.01 -8.95 25.43
C ALA A 17 22.81 -9.67 24.33
N LEU A 18 24.04 -9.22 24.07
CA LEU A 18 25.03 -10.05 23.39
C LEU A 18 25.36 -11.24 24.30
N VAL A 19 24.76 -12.41 24.02
CA VAL A 19 25.30 -13.67 24.51
C VAL A 19 26.36 -14.11 23.52
N ALA A 20 27.62 -13.80 23.84
CA ALA A 20 28.77 -14.40 23.18
C ALA A 20 28.80 -15.89 23.55
N GLY A 21 28.42 -16.77 22.60
CA GLY A 21 28.66 -18.20 22.72
C GLY A 21 30.17 -18.46 22.64
N ALA A 22 30.81 -18.64 23.78
CA ALA A 22 32.18 -19.13 23.85
C ALA A 22 32.17 -20.63 23.56
N CYS A 23 32.92 -21.06 22.54
CA CYS A 23 33.34 -22.45 22.42
C CYS A 23 34.30 -22.75 23.58
N GLY A 24 33.92 -23.66 24.46
CA GLY A 24 34.77 -24.14 25.54
C GLY A 24 34.47 -25.60 25.83
N ASP A 25 35.33 -26.50 25.35
CA ASP A 25 35.41 -27.87 25.83
C ASP A 25 35.79 -27.82 27.32
N SER A 26 34.92 -28.31 28.20
CA SER A 26 35.30 -28.62 29.58
C SER A 26 34.75 -29.98 29.99
N SER A 27 35.65 -30.95 30.02
CA SER A 27 35.48 -32.22 30.73
C SER A 27 35.71 -31.98 32.23
N GLY A 28 34.63 -31.82 32.98
CA GLY A 28 34.58 -31.78 34.45
C GLY A 28 33.25 -32.37 34.94
N PRO A 29 33.20 -33.00 36.14
CA PRO A 29 32.04 -33.75 36.59
C PRO A 29 30.87 -32.80 36.88
N GLY A 30 29.74 -33.04 36.21
CA GLY A 30 28.63 -32.10 36.10
C GLY A 30 27.73 -32.03 37.33
N ASP A 31 27.40 -30.80 37.72
CA ASP A 31 26.19 -30.50 38.48
C ASP A 31 24.98 -30.76 37.57
N GLY A 32 24.21 -31.80 37.91
CA GLY A 32 23.14 -32.39 37.11
C GLY A 32 21.85 -31.60 37.04
N ASN A 33 21.88 -30.39 36.47
CA ASN A 33 20.66 -29.72 36.02
C ASN A 33 20.51 -29.88 34.50
N GLU A 34 20.11 -31.09 34.07
CA GLU A 34 19.53 -31.24 32.73
C GLU A 34 18.36 -30.26 32.59
N PRO A 35 18.26 -29.55 31.45
CA PRO A 35 17.20 -28.57 31.25
C PRO A 35 15.82 -29.23 31.43
N GLU A 36 14.89 -28.48 32.02
CA GLU A 36 13.52 -28.95 32.28
C GLU A 36 12.78 -29.33 30.99
N PHE A 37 13.21 -28.75 29.87
CA PHE A 37 12.66 -28.96 28.54
C PHE A 37 13.73 -29.38 27.54
N SER A 38 13.31 -30.12 26.51
CA SER A 38 14.04 -30.32 25.27
C SER A 38 13.22 -29.77 24.10
N VAL A 39 13.91 -29.34 23.04
CA VAL A 39 13.29 -28.90 21.78
C VAL A 39 13.92 -29.67 20.63
N SER A 40 13.13 -30.00 19.61
CA SER A 40 13.60 -30.62 18.38
C SER A 40 12.87 -30.04 17.19
N ILE A 41 13.60 -29.56 16.19
CA ILE A 41 13.05 -29.04 14.95
C ILE A 41 12.60 -30.24 14.10
N THR A 42 11.28 -30.38 13.94
CA THR A 42 10.65 -31.51 13.24
C THR A 42 10.30 -31.18 11.79
N GLN A 43 10.20 -29.90 11.46
CA GLN A 43 9.99 -29.42 10.09
C GLN A 43 10.79 -28.15 9.86
N ALA A 44 11.74 -28.20 8.92
CA ALA A 44 12.46 -27.06 8.39
C ALA A 44 12.99 -27.39 6.99
N PRO A 45 13.04 -26.43 6.05
CA PRO A 45 13.68 -26.63 4.77
C PRO A 45 15.20 -26.75 4.94
N ALA A 46 15.85 -27.63 4.17
CA ALA A 46 17.32 -27.64 4.08
C ALA A 46 17.84 -26.45 3.25
N ALA A 47 17.05 -25.99 2.29
CA ALA A 47 17.31 -24.81 1.49
C ALA A 47 16.00 -24.06 1.15
N LEU A 48 16.06 -22.74 1.05
CA LEU A 48 14.98 -21.91 0.48
C LEU A 48 15.56 -20.80 -0.38
N ARG A 49 14.82 -20.32 -1.38
CA ARG A 49 15.23 -19.14 -2.15
C ARG A 49 14.92 -17.87 -1.35
N GLN A 50 15.71 -16.84 -1.59
CA GLN A 50 15.49 -15.51 -1.02
C GLN A 50 14.06 -15.02 -1.28
N GLY A 51 13.37 -14.59 -0.22
CA GLY A 51 11.99 -14.15 -0.27
C GLY A 51 10.92 -15.25 -0.28
N ASP A 52 11.26 -16.53 -0.47
CA ASP A 52 10.29 -17.61 -0.26
C ASP A 52 9.97 -17.73 1.24
N VAL A 53 8.73 -18.08 1.57
CA VAL A 53 8.29 -18.26 2.96
C VAL A 53 8.11 -19.75 3.25
N ALA A 54 8.63 -20.21 4.38
CA ALA A 54 8.51 -21.58 4.85
C ALA A 54 7.92 -21.63 6.26
N GLU A 55 7.10 -22.65 6.51
CA GLU A 55 6.55 -22.96 7.83
C GLU A 55 7.49 -23.94 8.58
N LEU A 56 7.78 -23.61 9.83
CA LEU A 56 8.63 -24.39 10.72
C LEU A 56 7.80 -25.08 11.78
N ARG A 57 8.26 -26.26 12.23
CA ARG A 57 7.70 -26.94 13.39
C ARG A 57 8.81 -27.43 14.30
N ALA A 58 8.59 -27.31 15.59
CA ALA A 58 9.41 -27.92 16.61
C ALA A 58 8.50 -28.66 17.61
N GLU A 59 9.03 -29.75 18.17
CA GLU A 59 8.42 -30.45 19.29
C GLU A 59 9.16 -30.07 20.57
N VAL A 60 8.41 -29.68 21.60
CA VAL A 60 8.93 -29.42 22.94
C VAL A 60 8.49 -30.56 23.85
N ARG A 61 9.42 -31.10 24.64
CA ARG A 61 9.15 -32.14 25.64
C ARG A 61 9.68 -31.73 26.99
N ARG A 62 8.99 -32.12 28.06
CA ARG A 62 9.51 -32.03 29.43
C ARG A 62 10.60 -33.07 29.64
N LYS A 63 11.35 -32.91 30.72
CA LYS A 63 12.37 -33.86 31.18
C LYS A 63 11.87 -35.30 31.33
N ASP A 64 10.59 -35.49 31.67
CA ASP A 64 9.97 -36.82 31.77
C ASP A 64 9.56 -37.43 30.41
N GLY A 65 9.83 -36.74 29.30
CA GLY A 65 9.52 -37.15 27.93
C GLY A 65 8.12 -36.78 27.45
N THR A 66 7.26 -36.22 28.31
CA THR A 66 5.92 -35.79 27.92
C THR A 66 5.96 -34.58 27.00
N ALA A 67 5.06 -34.52 26.02
CA ALA A 67 4.95 -33.37 25.13
C ALA A 67 4.48 -32.10 25.88
N ALA A 68 5.05 -30.96 25.53
CA ALA A 68 4.76 -29.66 26.12
C ALA A 68 4.46 -28.61 25.03
N PRO A 69 3.42 -28.81 24.19
CA PRO A 69 3.10 -27.92 23.07
C PRO A 69 2.70 -26.49 23.49
N GLU A 70 2.35 -26.29 24.76
CA GLU A 70 2.05 -24.99 25.36
C GLU A 70 3.29 -24.11 25.59
N ILE A 71 4.50 -24.70 25.52
CA ILE A 71 5.74 -23.95 25.70
C ILE A 71 6.12 -23.30 24.38
N GLU A 72 6.17 -21.97 24.37
CA GLU A 72 6.55 -21.20 23.19
C GLU A 72 8.02 -21.43 22.80
N VAL A 73 8.23 -21.60 21.50
CA VAL A 73 9.57 -21.75 20.91
C VAL A 73 10.05 -20.40 20.42
N THR A 74 11.23 -19.99 20.88
CA THR A 74 11.92 -18.82 20.34
C THR A 74 12.74 -19.25 19.13
N TRP A 75 12.46 -18.65 17.99
CA TRP A 75 13.17 -18.90 16.73
C TRP A 75 14.23 -17.84 16.46
N SER A 76 15.37 -18.24 15.91
CA SER A 76 16.40 -17.30 15.43
C SER A 76 17.22 -17.87 14.27
N LEU A 77 17.96 -16.99 13.60
CA LEU A 77 18.90 -17.32 12.52
C LEU A 77 20.31 -16.89 12.87
N SER A 78 21.31 -17.68 12.44
CA SER A 78 22.73 -17.33 12.50
C SER A 78 23.36 -17.41 11.11
N PRO A 79 23.93 -16.30 10.56
CA PRO A 79 23.95 -14.96 11.15
C PRO A 79 22.56 -14.30 11.20
N PRO A 80 22.31 -13.32 12.11
CA PRO A 80 20.99 -12.67 12.24
C PRO A 80 20.51 -11.96 10.97
N GLY A 81 21.44 -11.55 10.09
CA GLY A 81 21.13 -10.92 8.81
C GLY A 81 20.70 -11.88 7.70
N ALA A 82 20.77 -13.20 7.94
CA ALA A 82 20.45 -14.21 6.93
C ALA A 82 18.98 -14.14 6.49
N GLY A 83 18.06 -13.82 7.39
CA GLY A 83 16.63 -13.82 7.10
C GLY A 83 15.81 -13.27 8.26
N PHE A 84 14.53 -13.62 8.28
CA PHE A 84 13.64 -13.32 9.38
C PHE A 84 12.80 -14.56 9.71
N VAL A 85 12.57 -14.77 11.01
CA VAL A 85 11.68 -15.80 11.51
C VAL A 85 10.81 -15.19 12.61
N ASN A 86 9.50 -15.39 12.53
CA ASN A 86 8.57 -14.88 13.54
C ASN A 86 8.28 -15.93 14.63
N SER A 87 7.60 -15.51 15.70
CA SER A 87 7.22 -16.39 16.82
C SER A 87 6.28 -17.52 16.42
N LYS A 88 5.58 -17.40 15.28
CA LYS A 88 4.70 -18.44 14.74
C LYS A 88 5.45 -19.50 13.92
N GLY A 89 6.78 -19.39 13.81
CA GLY A 89 7.58 -20.33 13.02
C GLY A 89 7.51 -20.10 11.52
N ARG A 90 7.18 -18.88 11.05
CA ARG A 90 7.30 -18.53 9.63
C ARG A 90 8.69 -17.97 9.35
N LEU A 91 9.37 -18.51 8.35
CA LEU A 91 10.74 -18.19 7.96
C LEU A 91 10.79 -17.57 6.55
N VAL A 92 11.62 -16.55 6.36
CA VAL A 92 11.97 -15.98 5.05
C VAL A 92 13.48 -15.70 4.97
N GLY A 93 14.09 -15.98 3.82
CA GLY A 93 15.51 -15.71 3.55
C GLY A 93 15.75 -14.31 2.97
N TYR A 94 16.82 -13.63 3.40
CA TYR A 94 17.25 -12.32 2.90
C TYR A 94 18.58 -12.37 2.16
N ALA A 95 19.64 -12.94 2.74
CA ALA A 95 20.97 -12.94 2.13
C ALA A 95 21.34 -14.36 1.65
N PRO A 96 21.71 -14.55 0.37
CA PRO A 96 22.18 -15.85 -0.09
C PRO A 96 23.40 -16.33 0.70
N GLY A 97 23.44 -17.62 1.00
CA GLY A 97 24.53 -18.26 1.73
C GLY A 97 24.07 -19.26 2.79
N ALA A 98 25.04 -19.80 3.51
CA ALA A 98 24.79 -20.72 4.61
C ALA A 98 24.31 -19.97 5.87
N ALA A 99 23.28 -20.51 6.49
CA ALA A 99 22.70 -20.06 7.75
C ALA A 99 22.44 -21.26 8.67
N LYS A 100 22.13 -20.96 9.92
CA LYS A 100 21.62 -21.95 10.90
C LYS A 100 20.29 -21.46 11.41
N LEU A 101 19.28 -22.34 11.40
CA LEU A 101 18.00 -22.13 12.05
C LEU A 101 18.06 -22.71 13.46
N ILE A 102 17.72 -21.91 14.45
CA ILE A 102 17.87 -22.24 15.86
C ILE A 102 16.48 -22.13 16.52
N ALA A 103 16.03 -23.21 17.15
CA ALA A 103 14.85 -23.25 18.01
C ALA A 103 15.30 -23.32 19.47
N GLN A 104 14.76 -22.46 20.34
CA GLN A 104 15.15 -22.38 21.75
C GLN A 104 13.95 -22.43 22.68
N VAL A 105 14.10 -23.17 23.78
CA VAL A 105 13.17 -23.18 24.92
C VAL A 105 13.99 -23.27 26.21
N GLN A 106 13.76 -22.38 27.17
CA GLN A 106 14.22 -22.45 28.57
C GLN A 106 15.49 -23.32 28.86
N GLY A 107 16.64 -22.95 28.28
CA GLY A 107 17.93 -23.63 28.52
C GLY A 107 18.27 -24.79 27.57
N ALA A 108 17.40 -25.13 26.63
CA ALA A 108 17.62 -26.07 25.53
C ALA A 108 17.53 -25.37 24.16
N ALA A 109 18.28 -25.91 23.21
CA ALA A 109 18.27 -25.44 21.82
C ALA A 109 18.45 -26.62 20.86
N ASP A 110 17.80 -26.54 19.71
CA ASP A 110 18.09 -27.37 18.55
C ASP A 110 18.48 -26.47 17.37
N THR A 111 19.40 -26.96 16.54
CA THR A 111 19.99 -26.17 15.46
C THR A 111 20.12 -27.02 14.21
N VAL A 112 19.48 -26.58 13.12
CA VAL A 112 19.56 -27.22 11.80
C VAL A 112 20.26 -26.30 10.78
N PRO A 113 21.05 -26.84 9.86
CA PRO A 113 21.63 -26.07 8.77
C PRO A 113 20.55 -25.60 7.79
N LEU A 114 20.76 -24.43 7.20
CA LEU A 114 19.87 -23.83 6.21
C LEU A 114 20.71 -23.18 5.10
N THR A 115 20.38 -23.43 3.84
CA THR A 115 20.96 -22.69 2.71
C THR A 115 19.95 -21.71 2.14
N ILE A 116 20.33 -20.44 2.04
CA ILE A 116 19.52 -19.44 1.33
C ILE A 116 20.08 -19.29 -0.08
N GLU A 117 19.24 -19.59 -1.06
CA GLU A 117 19.58 -19.47 -2.48
C GLU A 117 19.20 -18.09 -3.01
N GLU A 118 19.89 -17.63 -4.05
CA GLU A 118 19.55 -16.37 -4.71
C GLU A 118 18.20 -16.50 -5.44
N ARG A 119 17.35 -15.48 -5.28
CA ARG A 119 16.12 -15.38 -6.07
C ARG A 119 16.47 -15.04 -7.51
N VAL A 120 15.99 -15.85 -8.45
CA VAL A 120 16.06 -15.51 -9.88
C VAL A 120 15.03 -14.42 -10.15
N VAL A 121 15.51 -13.18 -10.32
CA VAL A 121 14.67 -12.04 -10.67
C VAL A 121 14.53 -11.97 -12.18
N ASN A 122 13.31 -11.72 -12.64
CA ASN A 122 13.05 -11.34 -14.02
C ASN A 122 12.88 -9.82 -14.06
N PRO A 123 13.98 -9.04 -14.20
CA PRO A 123 13.90 -7.59 -14.13
C PRO A 123 13.01 -7.07 -15.26
N LEU A 124 12.33 -5.97 -14.96
CA LEU A 124 11.53 -5.24 -15.92
C LEU A 124 12.33 -4.04 -16.42
N SER A 125 12.11 -3.68 -17.68
CA SER A 125 12.45 -2.35 -18.17
C SER A 125 11.20 -1.48 -18.13
N ALA A 126 11.42 -0.20 -17.86
CA ALA A 126 10.39 0.82 -17.93
C ALA A 126 10.87 1.88 -18.93
N THR A 127 10.19 1.95 -20.08
CA THR A 127 10.57 2.85 -21.17
C THR A 127 9.49 3.91 -21.39
N VAL A 128 9.89 5.16 -21.56
CA VAL A 128 8.94 6.24 -21.87
C VAL A 128 8.41 6.04 -23.29
N VAL A 129 7.08 5.96 -23.43
CA VAL A 129 6.39 5.84 -24.71
C VAL A 129 5.80 7.17 -25.15
N GLY A 130 5.17 7.90 -24.23
CA GLY A 130 4.49 9.14 -24.53
C GLY A 130 4.36 10.05 -23.33
N ARG A 131 3.99 11.31 -23.59
CA ARG A 131 3.87 12.36 -22.58
C ARG A 131 2.83 13.41 -22.98
N GLY A 132 1.93 13.72 -22.06
CA GLY A 132 1.06 14.91 -22.10
C GLY A 132 1.60 15.97 -21.16
N VAL A 133 2.09 17.10 -21.69
CA VAL A 133 2.79 18.10 -20.89
C VAL A 133 1.81 19.07 -20.23
N VAL A 134 1.93 19.22 -18.90
CA VAL A 134 1.34 20.32 -18.14
C VAL A 134 2.45 21.06 -17.39
N SER A 135 2.62 22.34 -17.66
CA SER A 135 3.69 23.17 -17.08
C SER A 135 3.19 24.37 -16.29
N ASP A 136 1.95 24.77 -16.50
CA ASP A 136 1.32 25.94 -15.89
C ASP A 136 0.67 25.61 -14.55
N ARG A 137 0.23 24.36 -14.34
CA ARG A 137 -0.34 23.82 -13.09
C ARG A 137 0.43 22.62 -12.54
N PHE A 138 0.23 22.30 -11.27
CA PHE A 138 0.53 20.96 -10.77
C PHE A 138 -0.62 20.02 -11.16
N THR A 139 -0.30 18.80 -11.57
CA THR A 139 -1.33 17.75 -11.76
C THR A 139 -1.49 16.91 -10.50
N SER A 140 -2.61 16.22 -10.39
CA SER A 140 -2.95 15.29 -9.30
C SER A 140 -3.37 13.94 -9.88
N ASP A 141 -4.17 13.16 -9.16
CA ASP A 141 -4.55 11.79 -9.50
C ASP A 141 -5.10 11.67 -10.94
N LEU A 142 -5.11 10.43 -11.44
CA LEU A 142 -5.55 10.10 -12.78
C LEU A 142 -6.56 8.95 -12.82
N TRP A 143 -7.31 8.92 -13.90
CA TRP A 143 -8.05 7.72 -14.30
C TRP A 143 -8.01 7.55 -15.82
N VAL A 144 -7.82 6.32 -16.28
CA VAL A 144 -7.79 5.94 -17.70
C VAL A 144 -9.00 5.05 -17.99
N HIS A 145 -9.78 5.43 -18.99
CA HIS A 145 -10.95 4.66 -19.42
C HIS A 145 -11.27 4.94 -20.90
N GLY A 146 -11.61 3.90 -21.66
CA GLY A 146 -12.18 4.06 -23.01
C GLY A 146 -11.30 4.77 -24.04
N GLY A 147 -9.96 4.73 -23.88
CA GLY A 147 -9.03 5.45 -24.76
C GLY A 147 -8.74 6.90 -24.34
N TYR A 148 -9.26 7.32 -23.19
CA TYR A 148 -9.03 8.64 -22.60
C TYR A 148 -8.36 8.52 -21.23
N ALA A 149 -7.56 9.52 -20.87
CA ALA A 149 -7.06 9.72 -19.53
C ALA A 149 -7.58 11.05 -18.98
N TYR A 150 -7.91 11.07 -17.70
CA TYR A 150 -8.41 12.23 -16.98
C TYR A 150 -7.43 12.52 -15.86
N THR A 151 -6.91 13.75 -15.74
CA THR A 151 -5.98 14.14 -14.67
C THR A 151 -6.45 15.40 -13.98
N GLY A 152 -6.50 15.39 -12.65
CA GLY A 152 -6.82 16.57 -11.85
C GLY A 152 -5.68 17.61 -11.83
N THR A 153 -5.91 18.70 -11.11
CA THR A 153 -4.90 19.73 -10.87
C THR A 153 -4.87 20.17 -9.41
N TRP A 154 -3.69 20.50 -8.90
CA TRP A 154 -3.47 20.67 -7.46
C TRP A 154 -2.91 22.04 -7.07
N GLY A 155 -3.45 22.62 -6.00
CA GLY A 155 -2.89 23.79 -5.32
C GLY A 155 -2.71 25.01 -6.23
N GLN A 156 -1.54 25.65 -6.13
CA GLN A 156 -1.22 26.81 -6.97
C GLN A 156 0.14 26.67 -7.63
N ARG A 157 0.21 26.95 -8.92
CA ARG A 157 1.47 27.05 -9.66
C ARG A 157 1.38 28.23 -10.63
N ASN A 158 2.45 29.02 -10.71
CA ASN A 158 2.54 30.17 -11.63
C ASN A 158 1.33 31.15 -11.54
N GLY A 159 0.75 31.31 -10.35
CA GLY A 159 -0.43 32.16 -10.12
C GLY A 159 -1.77 31.53 -10.53
N LEU A 160 -1.76 30.30 -11.06
CA LEU A 160 -2.95 29.56 -11.46
C LEU A 160 -3.32 28.52 -10.41
N TRP A 161 -4.61 28.46 -10.08
CA TRP A 161 -5.18 27.45 -9.19
C TRP A 161 -5.36 26.11 -9.89
N GLY A 162 -5.31 25.01 -9.12
CA GLY A 162 -5.68 23.66 -9.52
C GLY A 162 -7.19 23.50 -9.63
N ASP A 163 -7.78 24.23 -10.57
CA ASP A 163 -9.21 24.45 -10.72
C ASP A 163 -9.86 23.59 -11.81
N ARG A 164 -9.19 22.55 -12.29
CA ARG A 164 -9.66 21.81 -13.47
C ARG A 164 -9.25 20.35 -13.53
N LEU A 165 -10.05 19.62 -14.31
CA LEU A 165 -9.71 18.33 -14.89
C LEU A 165 -9.16 18.55 -16.30
N TYR A 166 -8.08 17.87 -16.67
CA TYR A 166 -7.62 17.76 -18.06
C TYR A 166 -8.08 16.44 -18.66
N VAL A 167 -8.50 16.46 -19.92
CA VAL A 167 -8.96 15.29 -20.67
C VAL A 167 -8.00 15.04 -21.83
N TRP A 168 -7.40 13.86 -21.84
CA TRP A 168 -6.40 13.45 -22.80
C TRP A 168 -6.94 12.32 -23.67
N ASP A 169 -6.88 12.48 -24.99
CA ASP A 169 -6.96 11.33 -25.90
C ASP A 169 -5.63 10.57 -25.84
N VAL A 170 -5.71 9.31 -25.42
CA VAL A 170 -4.58 8.38 -25.30
C VAL A 170 -4.74 7.15 -26.20
N SER A 171 -5.62 7.22 -27.20
CA SER A 171 -5.80 6.17 -28.22
C SER A 171 -4.50 5.86 -28.97
N THR A 172 -3.61 6.86 -29.09
CA THR A 172 -2.21 6.71 -29.52
C THR A 172 -1.28 6.99 -28.34
N PRO A 173 -0.85 5.96 -27.57
CA PRO A 173 -0.14 6.17 -26.31
C PRO A 173 1.21 6.89 -26.43
N SER A 174 1.83 6.87 -27.62
CA SER A 174 3.07 7.61 -27.89
C SER A 174 2.88 9.10 -28.11
N SER A 175 1.64 9.56 -28.26
CA SER A 175 1.31 10.96 -28.48
C SER A 175 -0.01 11.33 -27.79
N PRO A 176 -0.07 11.36 -26.45
CA PRO A 176 -1.23 11.88 -25.74
C PRO A 176 -1.61 13.30 -26.19
N VAL A 177 -2.88 13.54 -26.48
CA VAL A 177 -3.38 14.84 -26.93
C VAL A 177 -4.36 15.40 -25.91
N LEU A 178 -4.13 16.62 -25.43
CA LEU A 178 -5.13 17.32 -24.61
C LEU A 178 -6.30 17.73 -25.50
N VAL A 179 -7.47 17.13 -25.29
CA VAL A 179 -8.67 17.36 -26.09
C VAL A 179 -9.68 18.28 -25.41
N ASP A 180 -9.67 18.33 -24.07
CA ASP A 180 -10.57 19.19 -23.31
C ASP A 180 -10.06 19.50 -21.89
N SER A 181 -10.73 20.42 -21.21
CA SER A 181 -10.59 20.65 -19.78
C SER A 181 -11.91 21.07 -19.14
N VAL A 182 -12.26 20.46 -18.00
CA VAL A 182 -13.43 20.85 -17.20
C VAL A 182 -12.97 21.76 -16.06
N VAL A 183 -13.35 23.03 -16.11
CA VAL A 183 -13.05 24.01 -15.05
C VAL A 183 -14.15 23.97 -13.98
N VAL A 184 -13.74 23.89 -12.73
CA VAL A 184 -14.63 23.88 -11.56
C VAL A 184 -14.23 24.97 -10.58
N ASN A 185 -15.18 25.37 -9.71
CA ASN A 185 -14.85 26.30 -8.64
C ASN A 185 -14.06 25.59 -7.55
N ALA A 186 -12.74 25.50 -7.71
CA ALA A 186 -11.82 24.85 -6.78
C ALA A 186 -10.48 25.61 -6.70
N ARG A 187 -9.63 25.20 -5.78
CA ARG A 187 -8.18 25.44 -5.86
C ARG A 187 -7.38 24.16 -5.95
N THR A 188 -8.00 23.06 -5.58
CA THR A 188 -7.46 21.73 -5.73
C THR A 188 -8.57 20.80 -6.20
N VAL A 189 -8.26 20.02 -7.24
CA VAL A 189 -8.99 18.82 -7.65
C VAL A 189 -8.05 17.66 -7.33
N ASN A 190 -8.20 17.02 -6.17
CA ASN A 190 -7.27 15.99 -5.71
C ASN A 190 -7.43 14.69 -6.50
N ASP A 191 -8.67 14.33 -6.81
CA ASP A 191 -8.99 13.01 -7.32
C ASP A 191 -10.07 13.04 -8.41
N ILE A 192 -10.00 12.05 -9.30
CA ILE A 192 -10.95 11.73 -10.37
C ILE A 192 -11.10 10.22 -10.44
N LYS A 193 -12.35 9.74 -10.41
CA LYS A 193 -12.68 8.32 -10.63
C LYS A 193 -13.75 8.21 -11.70
N VAL A 194 -13.59 7.25 -12.62
CA VAL A 194 -14.63 6.88 -13.58
C VAL A 194 -15.36 5.66 -13.06
N ARG A 195 -16.69 5.69 -13.07
CA ARG A 195 -17.53 4.55 -12.68
C ARG A 195 -17.23 3.36 -13.60
N ALA A 196 -17.32 2.14 -13.08
CA ALA A 196 -16.95 0.93 -13.80
C ALA A 196 -17.63 0.75 -15.18
N ASP A 197 -18.85 1.29 -15.36
CA ASP A 197 -19.59 1.26 -16.63
C ASP A 197 -19.12 2.30 -17.67
N GLY A 198 -18.19 3.19 -17.29
CA GLY A 198 -17.63 4.21 -18.16
C GLY A 198 -18.53 5.43 -18.39
N ARG A 199 -19.70 5.51 -17.74
CA ARG A 199 -20.73 6.51 -18.09
C ARG A 199 -20.70 7.76 -17.22
N LEU A 200 -20.17 7.65 -16.00
CA LEU A 200 -20.05 8.76 -15.07
C LEU A 200 -18.63 8.87 -14.56
N ALA A 201 -18.22 10.08 -14.21
CA ALA A 201 -17.05 10.31 -13.39
C ALA A 201 -17.36 11.22 -12.22
N VAL A 202 -16.55 11.14 -11.18
CA VAL A 202 -16.61 12.03 -10.03
C VAL A 202 -15.24 12.64 -9.82
N LEU A 203 -15.19 13.97 -9.83
CA LEU A 203 -14.01 14.71 -9.39
C LEU A 203 -14.27 15.33 -8.02
N THR A 204 -13.22 15.43 -7.22
CA THR A 204 -13.23 16.12 -5.94
C THR A 204 -12.87 17.59 -6.09
N HIS A 205 -13.32 18.44 -5.16
CA HIS A 205 -12.85 19.83 -5.13
C HIS A 205 -12.73 20.40 -3.71
N GLU A 206 -11.61 21.08 -3.48
CA GLU A 206 -11.25 21.78 -2.25
C GLU A 206 -10.91 23.25 -2.52
N GLY A 207 -11.03 24.08 -1.48
CA GLY A 207 -10.73 25.51 -1.51
C GLY A 207 -11.72 26.38 -2.30
N SER A 208 -12.88 25.88 -2.69
CA SER A 208 -13.88 26.58 -3.53
C SER A 208 -14.08 28.06 -3.12
N ALA A 209 -14.15 28.97 -4.11
CA ALA A 209 -14.20 30.42 -3.86
C ALA A 209 -15.41 30.88 -3.03
N ASP A 210 -16.51 30.12 -3.13
CA ASP A 210 -17.77 30.36 -2.44
C ASP A 210 -17.86 29.61 -1.10
N GLY A 211 -16.79 28.92 -0.70
CA GLY A 211 -16.74 28.10 0.51
C GLY A 211 -17.48 26.75 0.40
N LEU A 212 -18.03 26.41 -0.76
CA LEU A 212 -18.81 25.19 -0.96
C LEU A 212 -17.97 24.08 -1.62
N ASN A 213 -17.14 23.40 -0.84
CA ASN A 213 -16.39 22.23 -1.32
C ASN A 213 -17.28 21.01 -1.57
N GLY A 214 -16.71 19.93 -2.11
CA GLY A 214 -17.48 18.73 -2.41
C GLY A 214 -16.99 17.95 -3.61
N ILE A 215 -17.95 17.42 -4.36
CA ILE A 215 -17.72 16.64 -5.58
C ILE A 215 -18.50 17.20 -6.75
N THR A 216 -18.00 16.98 -7.96
CA THR A 216 -18.76 17.21 -9.20
C THR A 216 -18.92 15.90 -9.95
N ILE A 217 -20.16 15.54 -10.24
CA ILE A 217 -20.52 14.37 -11.05
C ILE A 217 -20.53 14.80 -12.53
N LEU A 218 -19.83 14.05 -13.37
CA LEU A 218 -19.68 14.29 -14.80
C LEU A 218 -20.38 13.19 -15.61
N ASP A 219 -21.01 13.58 -16.72
CA ASP A 219 -21.47 12.69 -17.79
C ASP A 219 -20.29 12.38 -18.73
N LEU A 220 -20.08 11.10 -19.02
CA LEU A 220 -19.07 10.59 -19.97
C LEU A 220 -19.69 9.93 -21.20
N SER A 221 -20.93 10.31 -21.56
CA SER A 221 -21.54 9.90 -22.83
C SER A 221 -20.69 10.30 -24.04
N ASP A 222 -19.99 11.43 -23.94
CA ASP A 222 -18.83 11.78 -24.77
C ASP A 222 -17.57 11.85 -23.88
N PRO A 223 -16.75 10.79 -23.82
CA PRO A 223 -15.57 10.76 -22.94
C PRO A 223 -14.48 11.76 -23.34
N ALA A 224 -14.50 12.29 -24.57
CA ALA A 224 -13.59 13.37 -24.96
C ALA A 224 -14.02 14.73 -24.39
N HIS A 225 -15.31 14.90 -24.09
CA HIS A 225 -15.92 16.15 -23.65
C HIS A 225 -16.87 15.96 -22.45
N PRO A 226 -16.32 15.64 -21.25
CA PRO A 226 -17.13 15.42 -20.05
C PRO A 226 -17.95 16.66 -19.67
N ALA A 227 -19.23 16.46 -19.37
CA ALA A 227 -20.14 17.54 -18.99
C ALA A 227 -20.52 17.43 -17.50
N ALA A 228 -20.48 18.54 -16.77
CA ALA A 228 -20.92 18.55 -15.38
C ALA A 228 -22.44 18.35 -15.29
N ILE A 229 -22.86 17.28 -14.59
CA ILE A 229 -24.27 17.01 -14.27
C ILE A 229 -24.67 17.80 -13.03
N THR A 230 -23.90 17.66 -11.95
CA THR A 230 -24.23 18.26 -10.65
C THR A 230 -22.98 18.47 -9.80
N ARG A 231 -22.91 19.64 -9.17
CA ARG A 231 -21.98 19.93 -8.07
C ARG A 231 -22.69 19.64 -6.75
N PHE A 232 -22.19 18.68 -5.99
CA PHE A 232 -22.78 18.25 -4.73
C PHE A 232 -21.87 18.62 -3.56
N THR A 233 -22.39 19.45 -2.65
CA THR A 233 -21.59 20.05 -1.57
C THR A 233 -22.13 19.76 -0.18
N ARG A 234 -23.38 19.26 -0.10
CA ARG A 234 -24.08 19.07 1.17
C ARG A 234 -23.34 18.06 2.04
N THR A 235 -22.96 18.46 3.25
CA THR A 235 -22.13 17.69 4.21
C THR A 235 -20.68 17.45 3.78
N LEU A 236 -20.23 18.11 2.71
CA LEU A 236 -18.88 18.03 2.14
C LEU A 236 -18.17 19.40 2.14
N GLU A 237 -18.74 20.40 2.83
CA GLU A 237 -18.35 21.80 2.72
C GLU A 237 -16.90 22.06 3.16
N SER A 238 -16.34 21.19 4.00
CA SER A 238 -14.94 21.26 4.47
C SER A 238 -13.91 20.89 3.41
N GLY A 239 -14.26 20.09 2.41
CA GLY A 239 -13.30 19.53 1.46
C GLY A 239 -13.54 18.05 1.21
N VAL A 240 -13.21 17.58 0.01
CA VAL A 240 -13.19 16.14 -0.29
C VAL A 240 -11.83 15.81 -0.86
N HIS A 241 -11.08 14.98 -0.15
CA HIS A 241 -9.73 14.64 -0.52
C HIS A 241 -9.70 13.57 -1.62
N ASN A 242 -10.48 12.52 -1.42
CA ASN A 242 -10.45 11.35 -2.29
C ASN A 242 -11.85 10.75 -2.41
N VAL A 243 -12.12 10.07 -3.52
CA VAL A 243 -13.36 9.33 -3.72
C VAL A 243 -13.12 7.93 -4.27
N TRP A 244 -14.08 7.05 -4.03
CA TRP A 244 -14.25 5.81 -4.77
C TRP A 244 -15.69 5.64 -5.24
N ILE A 245 -15.89 5.02 -6.40
CA ILE A 245 -17.23 4.76 -6.96
C ILE A 245 -17.44 3.25 -7.06
N GLU A 246 -18.45 2.74 -6.35
CA GLU A 246 -18.87 1.33 -6.43
C GLU A 246 -20.37 1.27 -6.70
N GLY A 247 -20.75 0.79 -7.90
CA GLY A 247 -22.13 0.83 -8.37
C GLY A 247 -22.70 2.26 -8.37
N ASP A 248 -23.82 2.44 -7.67
CA ASP A 248 -24.50 3.73 -7.51
C ASP A 248 -24.06 4.51 -6.25
N PHE A 249 -22.92 4.16 -5.64
CA PHE A 249 -22.43 4.83 -4.44
C PHE A 249 -21.06 5.46 -4.66
N VAL A 250 -20.93 6.71 -4.21
CA VAL A 250 -19.67 7.41 -4.05
C VAL A 250 -19.29 7.38 -2.57
N TYR A 251 -18.11 6.89 -2.28
CA TYR A 251 -17.47 6.92 -0.98
C TYR A 251 -16.49 8.09 -1.00
N ALA A 252 -16.69 9.08 -0.13
CA ALA A 252 -15.93 10.32 -0.14
C ALA A 252 -15.19 10.51 1.19
N ALA A 253 -13.88 10.67 1.11
CA ALA A 253 -13.03 11.09 2.23
C ALA A 253 -13.19 12.60 2.43
N VAL A 254 -13.90 13.00 3.49
CA VAL A 254 -14.24 14.40 3.75
C VAL A 254 -13.27 15.00 4.77
N ASP A 255 -12.66 16.10 4.37
CA ASP A 255 -11.77 16.91 5.20
C ASP A 255 -12.50 17.51 6.41
N GLY A 256 -11.75 18.04 7.37
CA GLY A 256 -12.28 18.95 8.39
C GLY A 256 -11.98 18.53 9.83
N GLU A 257 -12.73 19.10 10.77
CA GLU A 257 -12.61 18.88 12.21
C GLU A 257 -14.00 18.59 12.82
N GLY A 258 -14.05 17.85 13.94
CA GLY A 258 -15.28 17.50 14.65
C GLY A 258 -16.28 16.63 13.86
N ASP A 259 -17.58 16.86 13.97
CA ASP A 259 -18.57 15.94 13.37
C ASP A 259 -18.67 16.06 11.82
N LEU A 260 -17.90 16.97 11.22
CA LEU A 260 -17.91 17.26 9.78
C LEU A 260 -16.96 16.38 8.97
N PHE A 261 -15.93 15.79 9.60
CA PHE A 261 -14.96 14.95 8.90
C PHE A 261 -15.37 13.47 8.88
N GLY A 262 -14.65 12.68 8.09
CA GLY A 262 -14.83 11.24 8.00
C GLY A 262 -15.35 10.78 6.65
N LEU A 263 -15.90 9.57 6.60
CA LEU A 263 -16.42 9.00 5.37
C LEU A 263 -17.86 9.47 5.14
N ARG A 264 -18.18 9.86 3.90
CA ARG A 264 -19.56 10.04 3.43
C ARG A 264 -19.85 9.05 2.33
N VAL A 265 -21.02 8.43 2.39
CA VAL A 265 -21.53 7.58 1.31
C VAL A 265 -22.69 8.30 0.64
N ILE A 266 -22.59 8.50 -0.66
CA ILE A 266 -23.51 9.30 -1.47
C ILE A 266 -24.11 8.39 -2.53
N ASP A 267 -25.43 8.25 -2.51
CA ASP A 267 -26.22 7.61 -3.56
C ASP A 267 -26.28 8.52 -4.79
N ILE A 268 -25.82 8.00 -5.92
CA ILE A 268 -25.78 8.63 -7.23
C ILE A 268 -26.62 7.88 -8.28
N SER A 269 -27.59 7.05 -7.84
CA SER A 269 -28.53 6.36 -8.74
C SER A 269 -29.33 7.32 -9.62
N ASP A 270 -29.61 8.52 -9.09
CA ASP A 270 -29.97 9.70 -9.88
C ASP A 270 -28.82 10.74 -9.79
N PRO A 271 -27.92 10.80 -10.80
CA PRO A 271 -26.74 11.67 -10.75
C PRO A 271 -27.08 13.17 -10.80
N ALA A 272 -28.31 13.53 -11.19
CA ALA A 272 -28.79 14.92 -11.13
C ALA A 272 -29.32 15.31 -9.74
N ASN A 273 -29.67 14.33 -8.89
CA ASN A 273 -30.19 14.54 -7.55
C ASN A 273 -29.53 13.62 -6.50
N PRO A 274 -28.20 13.69 -6.33
CA PRO A 274 -27.47 12.81 -5.41
C PRO A 274 -27.87 13.02 -3.95
N LYS A 275 -27.79 11.96 -3.15
CA LYS A 275 -28.22 11.97 -1.74
C LYS A 275 -27.19 11.31 -0.83
N VAL A 276 -26.87 11.94 0.30
CA VAL A 276 -26.17 11.26 1.39
C VAL A 276 -26.98 10.03 1.82
N ALA A 277 -26.39 8.86 1.64
CA ALA A 277 -26.91 7.56 2.09
C ALA A 277 -26.53 7.31 3.55
N SER A 278 -25.28 7.61 3.92
CA SER A 278 -24.78 7.48 5.28
C SER A 278 -23.51 8.30 5.53
N SER A 279 -23.08 8.32 6.78
CA SER A 279 -21.76 8.76 7.20
C SER A 279 -21.12 7.71 8.11
N PHE A 280 -19.79 7.69 8.15
CA PHE A 280 -19.04 6.89 9.11
C PHE A 280 -17.94 7.75 9.75
N TYR A 281 -17.85 7.68 11.06
CA TYR A 281 -16.89 8.42 11.88
C TYR A 281 -15.90 7.45 12.53
N GLY A 282 -14.64 7.50 12.09
CA GLY A 282 -13.61 6.51 12.45
C GLY A 282 -12.74 6.86 13.68
N GLY A 283 -12.86 8.06 14.23
CA GLY A 283 -11.94 8.61 15.23
C GLY A 283 -11.70 10.10 14.95
N LEU A 284 -10.69 10.73 15.57
CA LEU A 284 -10.34 12.16 15.38
C LEU A 284 -9.21 12.41 14.36
N SER A 285 -8.72 11.36 13.70
CA SER A 285 -7.64 11.48 12.72
C SER A 285 -8.18 11.99 11.37
N PHE A 286 -7.31 12.35 10.44
CA PHE A 286 -7.72 12.74 9.10
C PHE A 286 -8.04 11.49 8.27
N VAL A 287 -9.13 11.51 7.47
CA VAL A 287 -9.41 10.44 6.49
C VAL A 287 -8.86 10.90 5.16
N HIS A 288 -7.83 10.20 4.67
CA HIS A 288 -7.12 10.59 3.45
C HIS A 288 -7.73 10.00 2.19
N ASP A 289 -7.99 8.69 2.23
CA ASP A 289 -8.28 7.88 1.07
C ASP A 289 -9.32 6.82 1.43
N VAL A 290 -10.09 6.42 0.42
CA VAL A 290 -11.01 5.30 0.51
C VAL A 290 -10.94 4.47 -0.76
N TYR A 291 -10.79 3.16 -0.58
CA TYR A 291 -10.86 2.18 -1.66
C TYR A 291 -11.98 1.18 -1.34
N VAL A 292 -12.86 0.87 -2.30
CA VAL A 292 -13.92 -0.13 -2.10
C VAL A 292 -13.77 -1.28 -3.08
N ARG A 293 -13.84 -2.50 -2.57
CA ARG A 293 -13.85 -3.72 -3.38
C ARG A 293 -14.54 -4.85 -2.66
N ASP A 294 -15.31 -5.65 -3.41
CA ASP A 294 -16.01 -6.83 -2.90
C ASP A 294 -16.89 -6.53 -1.67
N GLY A 295 -17.46 -5.32 -1.62
CA GLY A 295 -18.29 -4.85 -0.52
C GLY A 295 -17.52 -4.50 0.76
N LEU A 296 -16.19 -4.39 0.71
CA LEU A 296 -15.34 -3.88 1.79
C LEU A 296 -14.80 -2.50 1.43
N ALA A 297 -14.91 -1.54 2.35
CA ALA A 297 -14.26 -0.24 2.22
C ALA A 297 -13.02 -0.18 3.11
N PHE A 298 -11.88 0.16 2.50
CA PHE A 298 -10.58 0.35 3.11
C PHE A 298 -10.34 1.85 3.27
N VAL A 299 -10.40 2.33 4.51
CA VAL A 299 -10.34 3.75 4.84
C VAL A 299 -8.98 4.07 5.45
N SER A 300 -8.15 4.80 4.70
CA SER A 300 -6.84 5.28 5.14
C SER A 300 -7.02 6.48 6.07
N HIS A 301 -6.74 6.28 7.36
CA HIS A 301 -7.12 7.23 8.41
C HIS A 301 -5.92 7.87 9.12
N TRP A 302 -4.86 8.21 8.37
CA TRP A 302 -3.64 8.84 8.91
C TRP A 302 -3.13 8.09 10.16
N ASP A 303 -3.04 8.77 11.30
CA ASP A 303 -2.47 8.22 12.54
C ASP A 303 -3.41 7.24 13.26
N ALA A 304 -4.64 7.10 12.79
CA ALA A 304 -5.56 6.05 13.23
C ALA A 304 -5.41 4.75 12.43
N GLY A 305 -4.50 4.72 11.45
CA GLY A 305 -4.18 3.53 10.66
C GLY A 305 -5.21 3.23 9.57
N LEU A 306 -5.41 1.94 9.30
CA LEU A 306 -6.36 1.45 8.31
C LEU A 306 -7.63 0.92 8.99
N ILE A 307 -8.80 1.43 8.58
CA ILE A 307 -10.10 0.90 9.00
C ILE A 307 -10.72 0.09 7.86
N ILE A 308 -11.27 -1.07 8.18
CA ILE A 308 -11.97 -1.96 7.24
C ILE A 308 -13.45 -1.96 7.60
N LEU A 309 -14.29 -1.50 6.66
CA LEU A 309 -15.75 -1.47 6.80
C LEU A 309 -16.40 -2.51 5.89
N ASP A 310 -17.40 -3.21 6.41
CA ASP A 310 -18.38 -3.92 5.60
C ASP A 310 -19.39 -2.90 5.08
N VAL A 311 -19.44 -2.77 3.75
CA VAL A 311 -20.38 -1.92 3.01
C VAL A 311 -21.21 -2.76 2.04
N GLY A 312 -21.32 -4.07 2.28
CA GLY A 312 -22.07 -5.01 1.44
C GLY A 312 -21.36 -6.34 1.18
N ASN A 313 -20.24 -6.60 1.84
CA ASN A 313 -19.56 -7.91 1.80
C ASN A 313 -20.34 -8.96 2.59
N GLY A 314 -21.00 -8.54 3.69
CA GLY A 314 -21.86 -9.39 4.52
C GLY A 314 -21.18 -10.00 5.74
N ILE A 315 -19.86 -9.81 5.91
CA ILE A 315 -19.11 -10.33 7.07
C ILE A 315 -19.59 -9.74 8.41
N ALA A 316 -20.08 -8.50 8.42
CA ALA A 316 -20.56 -7.79 9.60
C ALA A 316 -22.01 -7.27 9.45
N GLY A 317 -22.68 -7.59 8.34
CA GLY A 317 -24.04 -7.13 8.05
C GLY A 317 -24.13 -5.65 7.66
N GLY A 318 -23.04 -5.14 7.08
CA GLY A 318 -22.93 -3.80 6.57
C GLY A 318 -23.57 -3.60 5.19
N SER A 319 -23.76 -2.33 4.82
CA SER A 319 -24.30 -1.89 3.53
C SER A 319 -23.84 -0.46 3.25
N PRO A 320 -23.98 0.07 2.02
CA PRO A 320 -23.62 1.46 1.75
C PRO A 320 -24.43 2.47 2.59
N GLN A 321 -25.65 2.13 2.99
CA GLN A 321 -26.51 2.96 3.85
C GLN A 321 -26.22 2.79 5.35
N ARG A 322 -25.49 1.74 5.70
CA ARG A 322 -25.10 1.45 7.09
C ARG A 322 -23.76 0.70 7.09
N PRO A 323 -22.64 1.41 6.86
CA PRO A 323 -21.32 0.83 6.99
C PRO A 323 -21.11 0.28 8.39
N VAL A 324 -20.51 -0.89 8.51
CA VAL A 324 -20.19 -1.52 9.80
C VAL A 324 -18.70 -1.80 9.84
N GLU A 325 -18.00 -1.32 10.86
CA GLU A 325 -16.59 -1.64 11.02
C GLU A 325 -16.39 -3.13 11.32
N VAL A 326 -15.53 -3.76 10.51
CA VAL A 326 -15.11 -5.15 10.68
C VAL A 326 -13.91 -5.21 11.61
N SER A 327 -12.90 -4.39 11.32
CA SER A 327 -11.66 -4.30 12.07
C SER A 327 -10.90 -3.02 11.73
N ARG A 328 -9.83 -2.77 12.47
CA ARG A 328 -8.84 -1.72 12.18
C ARG A 328 -7.45 -2.18 12.61
N ILE A 329 -6.43 -1.59 12.01
CA ILE A 329 -5.03 -1.81 12.39
C ILE A 329 -4.29 -0.48 12.44
N LEU A 330 -3.53 -0.27 13.52
CA LEU A 330 -2.58 0.84 13.60
C LEU A 330 -1.34 0.48 12.78
N ILE A 331 -0.91 1.40 11.92
CA ILE A 331 0.31 1.29 11.16
C ILE A 331 1.42 2.03 11.92
N ASP A 332 2.54 1.36 12.17
CA ASP A 332 3.67 1.93 12.89
C ASP A 332 4.40 2.95 12.02
N GLY A 333 4.31 4.23 12.41
CA GLY A 333 4.72 5.38 11.59
C GLY A 333 3.59 6.40 11.49
N GLY A 334 2.34 5.91 11.40
CA GLY A 334 1.15 6.74 11.22
C GLY A 334 0.98 7.14 9.76
N GLN A 335 0.36 8.31 9.51
CA GLN A 335 0.26 8.89 8.15
C GLN A 335 -0.20 7.90 7.06
N THR A 336 -1.09 6.96 7.43
CA THR A 336 -1.67 5.99 6.52
C THR A 336 -2.42 6.71 5.40
N HIS A 337 -1.89 6.57 4.19
CA HIS A 337 -2.21 7.42 3.05
C HIS A 337 -3.17 6.74 2.07
N ASN A 338 -2.82 5.55 1.58
CA ASN A 338 -3.60 4.80 0.59
C ASN A 338 -3.57 3.30 0.89
N ALA A 339 -4.54 2.57 0.32
CA ALA A 339 -4.65 1.13 0.46
C ALA A 339 -5.04 0.47 -0.88
N TRP A 340 -4.49 -0.71 -1.16
CA TRP A 340 -4.91 -1.56 -2.28
C TRP A 340 -5.09 -3.00 -1.82
N TYR A 341 -6.32 -3.52 -1.85
CA TYR A 341 -6.63 -4.89 -1.44
C TYR A 341 -6.65 -5.83 -2.65
N TRP A 342 -5.89 -6.92 -2.55
CA TRP A 342 -5.85 -8.01 -3.53
C TRP A 342 -6.43 -9.29 -2.92
N PRO A 343 -7.74 -9.56 -3.10
CA PRO A 343 -8.45 -10.65 -2.42
C PRO A 343 -7.83 -12.04 -2.64
N ALA A 344 -7.39 -12.34 -3.87
CA ALA A 344 -6.84 -13.66 -4.19
C ALA A 344 -5.51 -13.94 -3.47
N SER A 345 -4.75 -12.90 -3.10
CA SER A 345 -3.55 -13.02 -2.26
C SER A 345 -3.86 -13.02 -0.77
N GLY A 346 -4.99 -12.42 -0.37
CA GLY A 346 -5.35 -12.17 1.02
C GLY A 346 -4.61 -10.97 1.64
N TYR A 347 -3.90 -10.15 0.86
CA TYR A 347 -3.16 -8.99 1.35
C TYR A 347 -3.82 -7.65 0.98
N VAL A 348 -3.69 -6.67 1.86
CA VAL A 348 -3.80 -5.24 1.53
C VAL A 348 -2.42 -4.59 1.64
N PHE A 349 -2.11 -3.74 0.66
CA PHE A 349 -0.88 -2.97 0.58
C PHE A 349 -1.18 -1.53 0.98
N VAL A 350 -0.44 -1.00 1.95
CA VAL A 350 -0.74 0.29 2.59
C VAL A 350 0.48 1.20 2.49
N GLY A 351 0.32 2.42 2.00
CA GLY A 351 1.39 3.41 1.91
C GLY A 351 1.36 4.41 3.07
N GLU A 352 2.53 4.87 3.50
CA GLU A 352 2.68 6.03 4.39
C GLU A 352 3.13 7.26 3.60
N GLU A 353 2.44 8.39 3.79
CA GLU A 353 2.83 9.67 3.16
C GLU A 353 3.60 10.57 4.12
N ASP A 354 4.73 10.07 4.62
CA ASP A 354 5.66 10.84 5.45
C ASP A 354 6.92 11.23 4.68
N PHE A 355 7.14 12.53 4.52
CA PHE A 355 8.36 13.09 3.92
C PHE A 355 9.52 13.25 4.92
N SER A 356 9.29 12.97 6.21
CA SER A 356 10.28 13.11 7.28
C SER A 356 11.10 11.84 7.53
N THR A 357 10.61 10.68 7.07
CA THR A 357 11.23 9.37 7.22
C THR A 357 11.47 8.70 5.84
N PRO A 358 12.21 7.58 5.78
CA PRO A 358 12.25 6.76 4.57
C PRO A 358 10.85 6.26 4.19
N GLY A 359 10.50 6.36 2.91
CA GLY A 359 9.20 5.88 2.44
C GLY A 359 9.02 4.39 2.69
N ILE A 360 7.83 4.00 3.11
CA ILE A 360 7.49 2.61 3.44
C ILE A 360 6.09 2.23 2.93
N MET A 361 5.99 1.02 2.39
CA MET A 361 4.74 0.33 2.12
C MET A 361 4.62 -0.86 3.09
N HIS A 362 3.49 -1.00 3.76
CA HIS A 362 3.16 -2.10 4.65
C HIS A 362 2.32 -3.15 3.91
N VAL A 363 2.44 -4.39 4.32
CA VAL A 363 1.65 -5.52 3.82
C VAL A 363 0.90 -6.14 4.98
N ILE A 364 -0.42 -6.00 4.95
CA ILE A 364 -1.31 -6.52 5.99
C ILE A 364 -2.00 -7.76 5.47
N ASP A 365 -1.89 -8.85 6.24
CA ASP A 365 -2.60 -10.10 6.03
C ASP A 365 -4.05 -9.96 6.51
N LEU A 366 -4.97 -10.14 5.55
CA LEU A 366 -6.41 -10.05 5.72
C LEU A 366 -7.12 -11.36 5.44
N ARG A 367 -6.41 -12.50 5.47
CA ARG A 367 -7.04 -13.83 5.39
C ARG A 367 -8.01 -14.06 6.54
N ASP A 368 -7.76 -13.42 7.69
CA ASP A 368 -8.75 -13.19 8.73
C ASP A 368 -9.08 -11.69 8.79
N LEU A 369 -10.19 -11.30 8.17
CA LEU A 369 -10.64 -9.91 8.11
C LEU A 369 -10.94 -9.30 9.49
N THR A 370 -11.19 -10.12 10.51
CA THR A 370 -11.46 -9.67 11.87
C THR A 370 -10.20 -9.43 12.70
N ASN A 371 -9.06 -9.93 12.22
CA ASN A 371 -7.77 -9.84 12.90
C ASN A 371 -6.65 -9.54 11.89
N PRO A 372 -6.62 -8.32 11.34
CA PRO A 372 -5.56 -7.88 10.43
C PRO A 372 -4.19 -7.94 11.11
N VAL A 373 -3.18 -8.43 10.40
CA VAL A 373 -1.80 -8.53 10.92
C VAL A 373 -0.81 -8.01 9.89
N GLU A 374 0.04 -7.05 10.26
CA GLU A 374 1.18 -6.70 9.42
C GLU A 374 2.17 -7.87 9.34
N VAL A 375 2.50 -8.30 8.12
CA VAL A 375 3.40 -9.43 7.88
C VAL A 375 4.68 -9.03 7.16
N ALA A 376 4.67 -7.94 6.38
CA ALA A 376 5.82 -7.52 5.61
C ALA A 376 5.84 -6.02 5.36
N SER A 377 7.00 -5.50 4.97
CA SER A 377 7.15 -4.10 4.55
C SER A 377 8.17 -3.93 3.43
N PHE A 378 7.98 -2.92 2.60
CA PHE A 378 8.89 -2.50 1.54
C PHE A 378 9.34 -1.07 1.78
N LEU A 379 10.64 -0.88 2.02
CA LEU A 379 11.24 0.40 2.34
C LEU A 379 12.12 0.84 1.18
N VAL A 380 12.00 2.11 0.79
CA VAL A 380 12.91 2.76 -0.15
C VAL A 380 13.67 3.85 0.61
N PRO A 381 15.01 3.77 0.70
CA PRO A 381 15.79 4.78 1.40
C PRO A 381 15.63 6.19 0.81
N GLY A 382 15.71 7.19 1.68
CA GLY A 382 15.62 8.61 1.33
C GLY A 382 14.24 9.21 1.60
N ASN A 383 14.16 10.53 1.58
CA ASN A 383 13.01 11.28 2.08
C ASN A 383 11.93 11.46 1.01
N GLN A 384 11.42 10.36 0.46
CA GLN A 384 10.30 10.37 -0.47
C GLN A 384 9.37 9.22 -0.08
N PRO A 385 8.10 9.49 0.24
CA PRO A 385 7.12 8.46 0.54
C PRO A 385 6.56 7.82 -0.75
N PRO A 386 5.95 6.63 -0.63
CA PRO A 386 4.98 6.17 -1.62
C PRO A 386 3.76 7.10 -1.72
N HIS A 387 3.03 6.98 -2.82
CA HIS A 387 1.70 7.57 -2.99
C HIS A 387 0.73 6.48 -3.49
N ASN A 388 0.04 6.65 -4.62
CA ASN A 388 -0.96 5.68 -5.07
C ASN A 388 -0.33 4.41 -5.66
N PHE A 389 -1.06 3.30 -5.54
CA PHE A 389 -0.65 1.99 -6.00
C PHE A 389 -1.57 1.47 -7.10
N TRP A 390 -1.02 0.58 -7.93
CA TRP A 390 -1.80 -0.24 -8.86
C TRP A 390 -1.19 -1.63 -8.92
N ILE A 391 -1.98 -2.69 -8.79
CA ILE A 391 -1.46 -4.07 -8.80
C ILE A 391 -1.97 -4.82 -10.04
N ASP A 392 -1.03 -5.36 -10.81
CA ASP A 392 -1.31 -6.39 -11.82
C ASP A 392 -1.44 -7.73 -11.09
N GLU A 393 -2.68 -8.06 -10.74
CA GLU A 393 -3.02 -9.27 -9.98
C GLU A 393 -2.76 -10.57 -10.75
N GLU A 394 -2.80 -10.52 -12.09
CA GLU A 394 -2.50 -11.68 -12.92
C GLU A 394 -1.00 -12.01 -12.84
N LYS A 395 -0.15 -10.99 -12.85
CA LYS A 395 1.31 -11.16 -12.78
C LYS A 395 1.86 -11.11 -11.36
N GLY A 396 1.08 -10.69 -10.37
CA GLY A 396 1.52 -10.46 -9.00
C GLY A 396 2.55 -9.33 -8.89
N ILE A 397 2.37 -8.24 -9.65
CA ILE A 397 3.29 -7.09 -9.68
C ILE A 397 2.57 -5.86 -9.16
N ALA A 398 3.13 -5.23 -8.12
CA ALA A 398 2.65 -3.95 -7.63
C ALA A 398 3.45 -2.79 -8.25
N TYR A 399 2.75 -1.84 -8.85
CA TYR A 399 3.28 -0.57 -9.36
C TYR A 399 3.00 0.53 -8.35
N LEU A 400 4.05 1.09 -7.77
CA LEU A 400 3.97 2.02 -6.66
C LEU A 400 4.49 3.38 -7.12
N ALA A 401 3.62 4.40 -7.15
CA ALA A 401 4.09 5.77 -7.28
C ALA A 401 4.89 6.14 -6.03
N TRP A 402 6.01 6.82 -6.24
CA TRP A 402 6.95 7.13 -5.18
C TRP A 402 7.50 8.56 -5.31
N TYR A 403 6.62 9.52 -5.65
CA TYR A 403 6.98 10.93 -5.76
C TYR A 403 8.31 11.16 -6.52
N GLY A 404 9.29 11.81 -5.87
CA GLY A 404 10.61 12.12 -6.41
C GLY A 404 11.46 10.89 -6.76
N ASN A 405 11.08 9.72 -6.28
CA ASN A 405 11.69 8.45 -6.62
C ASN A 405 11.10 7.81 -7.88
N GLY A 406 10.03 8.36 -8.45
CA GLY A 406 9.45 7.89 -9.70
C GLY A 406 8.47 6.74 -9.50
N ILE A 407 8.64 5.65 -10.23
CA ILE A 407 7.83 4.43 -10.09
C ILE A 407 8.71 3.28 -9.57
N ARG A 408 8.10 2.40 -8.78
CA ARG A 408 8.68 1.13 -8.35
C ARG A 408 7.76 0.01 -8.80
N ALA A 409 8.30 -1.06 -9.39
CA ALA A 409 7.57 -2.30 -9.62
C ALA A 409 8.12 -3.39 -8.70
N LEU A 410 7.24 -4.04 -7.95
CA LEU A 410 7.59 -5.00 -6.91
C LEU A 410 6.88 -6.34 -7.16
N ASP A 411 7.63 -7.44 -7.10
CA ASP A 411 7.07 -8.79 -7.09
C ASP A 411 6.42 -9.09 -5.73
N VAL A 412 5.09 -9.06 -5.73
CA VAL A 412 4.22 -9.30 -4.58
C VAL A 412 3.52 -10.66 -4.66
N ALA A 413 4.00 -11.57 -5.51
CA ALA A 413 3.46 -12.91 -5.62
C ALA A 413 3.92 -13.82 -4.46
N GLY A 414 3.07 -14.81 -4.16
CA GLY A 414 3.29 -15.81 -3.12
C GLY A 414 3.06 -15.29 -1.71
N ASP A 415 3.46 -16.08 -0.71
CA ASP A 415 3.44 -15.64 0.68
C ASP A 415 4.46 -14.52 0.91
N LEU A 416 4.04 -13.48 1.63
CA LEU A 416 4.87 -12.34 1.99
C LEU A 416 5.17 -12.35 3.49
N LEU A 417 6.43 -12.05 3.83
CA LEU A 417 6.89 -11.97 5.22
C LEU A 417 8.14 -11.08 5.31
N GLY A 418 8.26 -10.26 6.35
CA GLY A 418 9.47 -9.50 6.67
C GLY A 418 9.78 -8.35 5.70
N GLN A 419 11.05 -8.01 5.54
CA GLN A 419 11.53 -6.84 4.80
C GLN A 419 11.68 -7.17 3.31
N LEU A 420 10.69 -6.82 2.49
CA LEU A 420 10.64 -7.15 1.06
C LEU A 420 11.80 -6.53 0.27
N HIS A 421 12.28 -5.35 0.67
CA HIS A 421 13.42 -4.69 0.03
C HIS A 421 14.74 -5.47 0.19
N ARG A 422 14.80 -6.44 1.13
CA ARG A 422 15.95 -7.35 1.33
C ARG A 422 15.78 -8.70 0.65
N GLN A 423 14.70 -8.89 -0.10
CA GLN A 423 14.32 -10.18 -0.70
C GLN A 423 14.53 -10.25 -2.21
N ASN A 424 15.22 -9.25 -2.79
CA ASN A 424 15.44 -9.12 -4.23
C ASN A 424 14.11 -9.16 -5.01
N ARG A 425 13.05 -8.53 -4.46
CA ARG A 425 11.70 -8.49 -5.05
C ARG A 425 11.45 -7.30 -5.97
N GLU A 426 12.27 -6.25 -5.87
CA GLU A 426 12.11 -5.07 -6.71
C GLU A 426 12.53 -5.40 -8.16
N LEU A 427 11.59 -5.26 -9.09
CA LEU A 427 11.76 -5.62 -10.50
C LEU A 427 12.26 -4.46 -11.34
N VAL A 428 11.86 -3.23 -10.99
CA VAL A 428 12.36 -1.98 -11.58
C VAL A 428 12.09 -0.80 -10.64
N GLY A 429 13.07 0.10 -10.51
CA GLY A 429 12.90 1.42 -9.92
C GLY A 429 13.40 2.47 -10.88
N VAL A 430 12.51 3.35 -11.37
CA VAL A 430 12.88 4.34 -12.40
C VAL A 430 12.35 5.73 -12.07
N ARG A 431 13.22 6.73 -12.27
CA ARG A 431 12.84 8.13 -12.44
C ARG A 431 12.80 8.42 -13.92
N TYR A 432 11.75 9.08 -14.39
CA TYR A 432 11.54 9.38 -15.81
C TYR A 432 11.61 10.89 -16.06
N GLY A 433 12.07 11.28 -17.25
CA GLY A 433 12.30 12.68 -17.60
C GLY A 433 13.57 13.27 -16.95
N SER A 434 13.67 14.59 -16.93
CA SER A 434 14.84 15.34 -16.44
C SER A 434 14.62 15.85 -15.02
N SER A 435 15.07 15.08 -14.03
CA SER A 435 15.25 15.42 -12.59
C SER A 435 14.06 15.95 -11.76
N ALA A 436 12.90 16.23 -12.35
CA ALA A 436 11.74 16.82 -11.68
C ALA A 436 10.59 15.84 -11.45
N THR A 437 10.84 14.52 -11.56
CA THR A 437 9.83 13.49 -11.33
C THR A 437 9.12 13.70 -10.00
N MET A 438 7.81 13.57 -9.99
CA MET A 438 6.96 13.66 -8.80
C MET A 438 5.70 12.84 -9.06
N THR A 439 5.87 11.51 -9.18
CA THR A 439 4.79 10.57 -9.52
C THR A 439 3.75 10.56 -8.41
N TRP A 440 2.51 10.86 -8.77
CA TRP A 440 1.36 10.86 -7.87
C TRP A 440 0.61 9.53 -7.93
N ALA A 441 0.26 9.10 -9.15
CA ALA A 441 -0.56 7.92 -9.35
C ALA A 441 -0.15 7.10 -10.57
N PRO A 442 -0.16 5.77 -10.47
CA PRO A 442 -0.08 4.86 -11.60
C PRO A 442 -1.43 4.21 -11.92
N GLN A 443 -1.67 3.92 -13.20
CA GLN A 443 -2.71 2.99 -13.65
C GLN A 443 -2.20 2.12 -14.79
N LEU A 444 -2.30 0.80 -14.63
CA LEU A 444 -1.95 -0.14 -15.69
C LEU A 444 -3.15 -0.36 -16.62
N VAL A 445 -2.92 -0.22 -17.93
CA VAL A 445 -3.87 -0.57 -18.99
C VAL A 445 -3.15 -1.41 -20.04
N GLY A 446 -3.46 -2.71 -20.07
CA GLY A 446 -2.67 -3.67 -20.85
C GLY A 446 -1.23 -3.73 -20.33
N ASP A 447 -0.26 -3.51 -21.22
CA ASP A 447 1.18 -3.47 -20.87
C ASP A 447 1.73 -2.03 -20.71
N LEU A 448 0.83 -1.03 -20.66
CA LEU A 448 1.18 0.38 -20.51
C LEU A 448 0.81 0.88 -19.12
N LEU A 449 1.75 1.58 -18.50
CA LEU A 449 1.57 2.23 -17.22
C LEU A 449 1.40 3.74 -17.45
N PHE A 450 0.19 4.23 -17.20
CA PHE A 450 -0.12 5.65 -17.23
C PHE A 450 0.19 6.26 -15.87
N LEU A 451 0.87 7.40 -15.87
CA LEU A 451 1.33 8.06 -14.66
C LEU A 451 0.91 9.53 -14.65
N ALA A 452 0.39 9.99 -13.52
CA ALA A 452 0.27 11.40 -13.22
C ALA A 452 1.54 11.84 -12.52
N ASP A 453 2.25 12.78 -13.13
CA ASP A 453 3.40 13.43 -12.54
C ASP A 453 3.03 14.86 -12.16
N MET A 454 3.03 15.13 -10.85
CA MET A 454 2.60 16.40 -10.28
C MET A 454 3.26 17.60 -10.98
N ASN A 455 4.54 17.48 -11.31
CA ASN A 455 5.33 18.57 -11.87
C ASN A 455 5.22 18.70 -13.39
N THR A 456 4.91 17.62 -14.10
CA THR A 456 5.17 17.55 -15.55
C THR A 456 4.05 16.99 -16.41
N GLY A 457 2.95 16.55 -15.80
CA GLY A 457 1.73 16.10 -16.47
C GLY A 457 1.63 14.59 -16.63
N LEU A 458 0.96 14.15 -17.69
CA LEU A 458 0.72 12.74 -17.99
C LEU A 458 1.96 12.10 -18.61
N TRP A 459 2.32 10.92 -18.13
CA TRP A 459 3.34 10.05 -18.73
C TRP A 459 2.77 8.69 -19.07
N VAL A 460 3.30 8.08 -20.12
CA VAL A 460 2.99 6.70 -20.49
C VAL A 460 4.30 5.93 -20.57
N LEU A 461 4.43 4.90 -19.74
CA LEU A 461 5.55 3.98 -19.76
C LEU A 461 5.11 2.63 -20.33
N LYS A 462 6.00 1.97 -21.09
CA LYS A 462 5.88 0.55 -21.39
C LYS A 462 6.71 -0.24 -20.39
N ILE A 463 6.06 -1.21 -19.75
CA ILE A 463 6.73 -2.13 -18.82
C ILE A 463 6.88 -3.48 -19.52
N GLU A 464 8.11 -3.94 -19.69
CA GLU A 464 8.37 -5.20 -20.37
C GLU A 464 9.50 -5.98 -19.70
N ARG A 465 9.52 -7.30 -19.91
CA ARG A 465 10.63 -8.14 -19.43
C ARG A 465 11.89 -7.80 -20.20
N VAL A 466 13.01 -7.71 -19.48
CA VAL A 466 14.32 -7.61 -20.12
C VAL A 466 14.68 -8.97 -20.72
N LEU A 467 14.53 -9.11 -22.04
CA LEU A 467 14.98 -10.30 -22.77
C LEU A 467 16.50 -10.25 -22.94
N GLY A 468 17.22 -11.27 -22.46
CA GLY A 468 18.67 -11.41 -22.71
C GLY A 468 19.57 -11.62 -21.49
N LEU A 469 19.03 -11.66 -20.27
CA LEU A 469 19.77 -12.29 -19.17
C LEU A 469 19.73 -13.80 -19.37
N PRO A 470 20.87 -14.52 -19.32
CA PRO A 470 20.85 -15.96 -19.43
C PRO A 470 19.96 -16.50 -18.30
N SER A 471 18.94 -17.29 -18.65
CA SER A 471 18.33 -18.22 -17.70
C SER A 471 19.48 -18.92 -16.98
N PRO A 472 19.54 -18.93 -15.64
CA PRO A 472 20.49 -19.77 -14.94
C PRO A 472 20.26 -21.19 -15.45
N ARG A 473 21.28 -21.79 -16.05
CA ARG A 473 21.23 -23.20 -16.41
C ARG A 473 21.15 -23.95 -15.09
N TYR A 474 20.02 -24.62 -14.86
CA TYR A 474 19.83 -25.57 -13.77
C TYR A 474 20.90 -26.66 -13.79
#